data_AF-A0A6P0M476-F1
#
_entry.id   AF-A0A6P0M476-F1
#
_cell.length_a   1.000
_cell.length_b   1.000
_cell.length_c   1.000
_cell.angle_alpha   90.00
_cell.angle_beta   90.00
_cell.angle_gamma   90.00
#
_symmetry.space_group_name_H-M   'P 1'
#
loop_
_entity.id
_entity.type
_entity.pdbx_description
1 polymer ?
#
loop_
_entity_poly.entity_id
_entity_poly.type
_entity_poly.pdbx_seq_one_letter_code
_entity_poly.pdbx_strand_id
1 'polypeptide(L)'
;LPGVLTPDMVRSMANKPIVMAMANPIPEIQPELVVDDVAVMATGRSDYPNQINNVLAFPGVFRGAIDCRASTITVNMCLEAAFAIASLINPSDLDREHIIPSVFDERVAPAVAAAVQRAARQDGVACH
;
A
#
# COMPACT_ATOMS: atom_id res chain seq x y z
N LEU A 1 6.10 17.31 8.79
CA LEU A 1 6.71 17.79 10.05
C LEU A 1 7.26 16.56 10.77
N PRO A 2 8.55 16.49 11.10
CA PRO A 2 9.07 15.43 11.98
C PRO A 2 8.48 15.56 13.39
N GLY A 3 8.12 14.46 14.03
CA GLY A 3 7.74 14.44 15.45
C GLY A 3 6.34 14.95 15.76
N VAL A 4 5.42 14.95 14.79
CA VAL A 4 3.99 15.28 15.03
C VAL A 4 3.26 14.16 15.75
N LEU A 5 3.72 12.92 15.60
CA LEU A 5 3.22 11.77 16.34
C LEU A 5 4.25 11.42 17.43
N THR A 6 3.82 11.44 18.69
CA THR A 6 4.70 11.15 19.84
C THR A 6 4.52 9.71 20.33
N PRO A 7 5.50 9.12 21.03
CA PRO A 7 5.35 7.78 21.61
C PRO A 7 4.16 7.68 22.60
N ASP A 8 3.87 8.74 23.36
CA ASP A 8 2.70 8.76 24.25
C ASP A 8 1.38 8.71 23.50
N MET A 9 1.29 9.37 22.33
CA MET A 9 0.12 9.24 21.46
C MET A 9 -0.04 7.81 20.96
N VAL A 10 1.06 7.15 20.57
CA VAL A 10 1.03 5.74 20.13
C VAL A 10 0.58 4.82 21.26
N ARG A 11 1.14 4.97 22.47
CA ARG A 11 0.75 4.18 23.66
C ARG A 11 -0.68 4.44 24.13
N SER A 12 -1.28 5.57 23.74
CA SER A 12 -2.69 5.86 24.03
C SER A 12 -3.68 5.18 23.06
N MET A 13 -3.19 4.57 21.98
CA MET A 13 -4.01 3.85 21.01
C MET A 13 -4.57 2.54 21.60
N ALA A 14 -5.48 1.91 20.85
CA ALA A 14 -5.96 0.58 21.17
C ALA A 14 -4.82 -0.46 21.21
N ASN A 15 -5.06 -1.58 21.90
CA ASN A 15 -4.11 -2.68 21.96
C ASN A 15 -3.69 -3.15 20.55
N LYS A 16 -2.39 -3.44 20.36
CA LYS A 16 -1.79 -3.85 19.08
C LYS A 16 -2.04 -2.83 17.95
N PRO A 17 -1.60 -1.58 18.09
CA PRO A 17 -1.88 -0.54 17.10
C PRO A 17 -1.09 -0.76 15.80
N ILE A 18 -1.69 -0.33 14.68
CA ILE A 18 -1.04 -0.22 13.38
C ILE A 18 -0.72 1.25 13.14
N VAL A 19 0.54 1.56 12.86
CA VAL A 19 1.01 2.93 12.60
C VAL A 19 1.60 3.01 11.19
N MET A 20 1.12 3.97 10.40
CA MET A 20 1.60 4.26 9.04
C MET A 20 2.17 5.69 8.98
N ALA A 21 3.48 5.83 9.18
CA ALA A 21 4.18 7.11 9.17
C ALA A 21 4.82 7.36 7.79
N MET A 22 4.02 7.88 6.86
CA MET A 22 4.34 7.94 5.43
C MET A 22 5.03 9.24 4.98
N ALA A 23 5.24 10.21 5.88
CA ALA A 23 5.95 11.43 5.53
C ALA A 23 7.40 11.13 5.09
N ASN A 24 7.84 11.82 4.03
CA ASN A 24 9.19 11.71 3.48
C ASN A 24 9.91 13.08 3.50
N PRO A 25 11.25 13.12 3.67
CA PRO A 25 12.13 11.98 3.97
C PRO A 25 12.13 11.58 5.46
N ILE A 26 11.54 12.40 6.33
CA ILE A 26 11.47 12.15 7.78
C ILE A 26 10.01 11.84 8.14
N PRO A 27 9.73 10.65 8.70
CA PRO A 27 8.37 10.23 9.05
C PRO A 27 7.80 11.04 10.24
N GLU A 28 6.49 10.93 10.45
CA GLU A 28 5.75 11.57 11.53
C GLU A 28 6.27 11.16 12.92
N ILE A 29 6.72 9.91 13.04
CA ILE A 29 7.43 9.32 14.18
C ILE A 29 8.51 8.38 13.65
N GLN A 30 9.66 8.34 14.31
CA GLN A 30 10.71 7.38 13.98
C GLN A 30 10.33 5.98 14.50
N PRO A 31 10.39 4.92 13.67
CA PRO A 31 10.04 3.55 14.09
C PRO A 31 10.72 3.11 15.38
N GLU A 32 11.98 3.49 15.59
CA GLU A 32 12.81 3.12 16.73
C GLU A 32 12.23 3.57 18.08
N LEU A 33 11.35 4.57 18.09
CA LEU A 33 10.75 5.11 19.32
C LEU A 33 9.57 4.27 19.84
N VAL A 34 9.01 3.38 19.01
CA VAL A 34 7.75 2.68 19.28
C VAL A 34 7.74 1.22 18.83
N VAL A 35 8.92 0.62 18.59
CA VAL A 35 9.08 -0.77 18.09
C VAL A 35 8.26 -1.78 18.89
N ASP A 36 8.24 -1.64 20.22
CA ASP A 36 7.52 -2.54 21.14
C ASP A 36 6.07 -2.10 21.41
N ASP A 37 5.71 -0.87 21.03
CA ASP A 37 4.39 -0.29 21.29
C ASP A 37 3.39 -0.61 20.14
N VAL A 38 3.86 -1.06 18.97
CA VAL A 38 3.03 -1.26 17.77
C VAL A 38 2.99 -2.72 17.30
N ALA A 39 1.83 -3.15 16.82
CA ALA A 39 1.71 -4.44 16.13
C ALA A 39 2.29 -4.40 14.72
N VAL A 40 2.13 -3.27 14.02
CA VAL A 40 2.68 -3.04 12.68
C VAL A 40 3.17 -1.60 12.60
N MET A 41 4.37 -1.42 12.07
CA MET A 41 4.92 -0.13 11.68
C MET A 41 5.15 -0.12 10.17
N ALA A 42 4.65 0.90 9.49
CA ALA A 42 4.87 1.11 8.06
C ALA A 42 5.32 2.54 7.80
N THR A 43 6.19 2.73 6.79
CA THR A 43 6.71 4.06 6.43
C THR A 43 6.77 4.25 4.92
N GLY A 44 7.07 5.46 4.46
CA GLY A 44 7.38 5.73 3.06
C GLY A 44 8.81 5.37 2.64
N ARG A 45 9.69 5.07 3.61
CA ARG A 45 11.13 4.89 3.36
C ARG A 45 11.47 3.44 3.04
N SER A 46 12.46 3.26 2.17
CA SER A 46 12.89 1.94 1.68
C SER A 46 13.83 1.20 2.63
N ASP A 47 14.36 1.87 3.64
CA ASP A 47 15.26 1.28 4.64
C ASP A 47 14.54 0.71 5.86
N TYR A 48 13.20 0.78 5.89
CA TYR A 48 12.35 0.14 6.91
C TYR A 48 11.48 -0.96 6.30
N PRO A 49 11.07 -1.97 7.10
CA PRO A 49 10.01 -2.90 6.71
C PRO A 49 8.70 -2.17 6.38
N ASN A 50 7.80 -2.87 5.69
CA ASN A 50 6.49 -2.34 5.31
C ASN A 50 6.53 -0.98 4.59
N GLN A 51 7.39 -0.86 3.57
CA GLN A 51 7.42 0.36 2.76
C GLN A 51 6.12 0.53 1.97
N ILE A 52 5.35 1.57 2.29
CA ILE A 52 4.18 1.99 1.52
C ILE A 52 4.66 2.97 0.45
N ASN A 53 4.65 2.51 -0.81
CA ASN A 53 5.09 3.32 -1.94
C ASN A 53 4.16 3.17 -3.14
N ASN A 54 3.92 4.29 -3.80
CA ASN A 54 3.10 4.44 -5.00
C ASN A 54 3.59 3.55 -6.16
N VAL A 55 4.88 3.17 -6.18
CA VAL A 55 5.47 2.20 -7.11
C VAL A 55 4.69 0.89 -7.17
N LEU A 56 4.08 0.46 -6.06
CA LEU A 56 3.27 -0.75 -6.03
C LEU A 56 1.94 -0.61 -6.79
N ALA A 57 1.49 0.61 -7.06
CA ALA A 57 0.20 0.86 -7.70
C ALA A 57 0.36 1.43 -9.12
N PHE A 58 1.10 2.54 -9.28
CA PHE A 58 1.04 3.34 -10.51
C PHE A 58 1.37 2.54 -11.80
N PRO A 59 2.40 1.66 -11.87
CA PRO A 59 2.72 0.97 -13.11
C PRO A 59 1.57 0.07 -13.57
N GLY A 60 0.98 -0.68 -12.63
CA GLY A 60 -0.14 -1.57 -12.90
C GLY A 60 -1.43 -0.81 -13.20
N VAL A 61 -1.75 0.23 -12.43
CA VAL A 61 -2.96 1.04 -12.65
C VAL A 61 -2.97 1.66 -14.03
N PHE A 62 -1.86 2.31 -14.43
CA PHE A 62 -1.77 2.90 -15.77
C PHE A 62 -1.77 1.83 -16.85
N ARG A 63 -1.06 0.71 -16.67
CA ARG A 63 -1.04 -0.36 -17.65
C ARG A 63 -2.44 -0.94 -17.89
N GLY A 64 -3.18 -1.28 -16.83
CA GLY A 64 -4.53 -1.83 -16.93
C GLY A 64 -5.51 -0.85 -17.58
N ALA A 65 -5.45 0.43 -17.20
CA ALA A 65 -6.30 1.47 -17.79
C ALA A 65 -5.99 1.69 -19.29
N ILE A 66 -4.72 1.72 -19.68
CA ILE A 66 -4.30 1.89 -21.07
C ILE A 66 -4.70 0.67 -21.91
N ASP A 67 -4.45 -0.54 -21.42
CA ASP A 67 -4.71 -1.79 -22.15
C ASP A 67 -6.20 -1.98 -22.49
N CYS A 68 -7.12 -1.50 -21.64
CA CYS A 68 -8.57 -1.52 -21.90
C CYS A 68 -9.13 -0.21 -22.43
N ARG A 69 -8.27 0.79 -22.66
CA ARG A 69 -8.63 2.15 -23.09
C ARG A 69 -9.71 2.78 -22.20
N ALA A 70 -9.53 2.67 -20.88
CA ALA A 70 -10.41 3.29 -19.91
C ALA A 70 -10.49 4.80 -20.14
N SER A 71 -11.70 5.35 -20.18
CA SER A 71 -11.93 6.79 -20.35
C SER A 71 -11.60 7.61 -19.11
N THR A 72 -11.57 6.98 -17.94
CA THR A 72 -11.25 7.60 -16.65
C THR A 72 -10.74 6.55 -15.66
N ILE A 73 -10.03 6.99 -14.62
CA ILE A 73 -9.70 6.15 -13.45
C ILE A 73 -10.80 6.33 -12.40
N THR A 74 -11.47 5.25 -12.03
CA THR A 74 -12.53 5.27 -11.02
C THR A 74 -11.98 4.93 -9.64
N VAL A 75 -12.77 5.23 -8.60
CA VAL A 75 -12.46 4.79 -7.22
C VAL A 75 -12.44 3.27 -7.11
N ASN A 76 -13.34 2.58 -7.82
CA ASN A 76 -13.39 1.12 -7.83
C ASN A 76 -12.11 0.51 -8.44
N MET A 77 -11.58 1.08 -9.52
CA MET A 77 -10.27 0.68 -10.07
C MET A 77 -9.14 0.81 -9.04
N CYS A 78 -9.14 1.87 -8.23
CA CYS A 78 -8.16 2.04 -7.15
C CYS A 78 -8.32 1.02 -6.01
N LEU A 79 -9.57 0.69 -5.65
CA LEU A 79 -9.85 -0.35 -4.64
C LEU A 79 -9.42 -1.73 -5.12
N GLU A 80 -9.74 -2.10 -6.36
CA GLU A 80 -9.33 -3.36 -6.97
C GLU A 80 -7.81 -3.46 -7.12
N ALA A 81 -7.12 -2.35 -7.41
CA ALA A 81 -5.67 -2.29 -7.36
C ALA A 81 -5.12 -2.57 -5.95
N ALA A 82 -5.70 -1.97 -4.91
CA ALA A 82 -5.29 -2.20 -3.52
C ALA A 82 -5.51 -3.66 -3.10
N PHE A 83 -6.66 -4.26 -3.46
CA PHE A 83 -6.93 -5.67 -3.21
C PHE A 83 -5.97 -6.59 -3.96
N ALA A 84 -5.60 -6.26 -5.20
CA ALA A 84 -4.62 -7.02 -5.97
C ALA A 84 -3.25 -7.01 -5.28
N ILE A 85 -2.77 -5.85 -4.81
CA ILE A 85 -1.52 -5.73 -4.06
C ILE A 85 -1.56 -6.59 -2.79
N ALA A 86 -2.64 -6.46 -1.99
CA ALA A 86 -2.80 -7.21 -0.75
C ALA A 86 -2.85 -8.72 -0.97
N SER A 87 -3.44 -9.17 -2.09
CA SER A 87 -3.59 -10.59 -2.42
C SER A 87 -2.28 -11.31 -2.77
N LEU A 88 -1.18 -10.57 -2.99
CA LEU A 88 0.12 -11.14 -3.36
C LEU A 88 0.92 -11.65 -2.16
N ILE A 89 0.46 -11.36 -0.94
CA ILE A 89 1.03 -11.91 0.28
C ILE A 89 0.19 -13.11 0.70
N ASN A 90 0.83 -14.27 0.86
CA ASN A 90 0.14 -15.42 1.40
C ASN A 90 -0.15 -15.19 2.88
N PRO A 91 -1.32 -15.61 3.40
CA PRO A 91 -1.62 -15.49 4.83
C PRO A 91 -0.59 -16.15 5.76
N SER A 92 0.15 -17.16 5.28
CA SER A 92 1.25 -17.80 6.00
C SER A 92 2.49 -16.93 6.16
N ASP A 93 2.66 -15.96 5.27
CA ASP A 93 3.85 -15.11 5.16
C ASP A 93 3.62 -13.75 5.84
N LEU A 94 2.41 -13.52 6.38
CA LEU A 94 2.05 -12.31 7.11
C LEU A 94 2.70 -12.30 8.48
N ASP A 95 3.47 -11.26 8.74
CA ASP A 95 3.97 -10.93 10.06
C ASP A 95 4.02 -9.41 10.28
N ARG A 96 4.58 -8.98 11.41
CA ARG A 96 4.62 -7.57 11.79
C ARG A 96 5.47 -6.69 10.86
N GLU A 97 6.43 -7.28 10.15
CA GLU A 97 7.38 -6.62 9.25
C GLU A 97 7.06 -6.88 7.76
N HIS A 98 6.09 -7.75 7.48
CA HIS A 98 5.69 -8.15 6.13
C HIS A 98 4.17 -8.13 5.93
N ILE A 99 3.62 -6.91 5.79
CA ILE A 99 2.19 -6.66 5.49
C ILE A 99 1.94 -6.15 4.07
N ILE A 100 2.99 -5.83 3.33
CA ILE A 100 2.93 -5.33 1.94
C ILE A 100 4.06 -5.97 1.12
N PRO A 101 3.83 -6.35 -0.17
CA PRO A 101 4.90 -6.91 -0.99
C PRO A 101 6.03 -5.90 -1.21
N SER A 102 7.21 -6.43 -1.54
CA SER A 102 8.36 -5.61 -1.95
C SER A 102 8.02 -4.77 -3.17
N VAL A 103 8.56 -3.55 -3.22
CA VAL A 103 8.49 -2.66 -4.40
C VAL A 103 9.15 -3.26 -5.65
N PHE A 104 9.96 -4.30 -5.49
CA PHE A 104 10.61 -5.06 -6.57
C PHE A 104 9.90 -6.36 -6.91
N ASP A 105 8.76 -6.67 -6.30
CA ASP A 105 7.99 -7.87 -6.63
C ASP A 105 7.36 -7.74 -8.02
N GLU A 106 7.93 -8.47 -8.98
CA GLU A 106 7.53 -8.46 -10.39
C GLU A 106 6.06 -8.88 -10.61
N ARG A 107 5.44 -9.54 -9.63
CA ARG A 107 4.03 -9.95 -9.69
C ARG A 107 3.06 -8.79 -9.49
N VAL A 108 3.50 -7.70 -8.87
CA VAL A 108 2.64 -6.57 -8.49
C VAL A 108 2.04 -5.87 -9.71
N ALA A 109 2.87 -5.40 -10.64
CA ALA A 109 2.37 -4.63 -11.78
C ALA A 109 1.39 -5.43 -12.67
N PRO A 110 1.65 -6.70 -13.03
CA PRO A 110 0.70 -7.54 -13.77
C PRO A 110 -0.62 -7.78 -13.01
N ALA A 111 -0.55 -8.09 -11.70
CA ALA A 111 -1.74 -8.35 -10.90
C ALA A 111 -2.64 -7.12 -10.79
N VAL A 112 -2.05 -5.95 -10.52
CA VAL A 112 -2.76 -4.68 -10.46
C VAL A 112 -3.36 -4.32 -11.82
N ALA A 113 -2.62 -4.48 -12.92
CA ALA A 113 -3.13 -4.19 -14.27
C ALA A 113 -4.36 -5.03 -14.62
N ALA A 114 -4.32 -6.33 -14.32
CA ALA A 114 -5.44 -7.24 -14.55
C ALA A 114 -6.68 -6.86 -13.73
N ALA A 115 -6.49 -6.53 -12.44
CA ALA A 115 -7.57 -6.10 -11.56
C ALA A 115 -8.21 -4.78 -12.02
N VAL A 116 -7.38 -3.81 -12.42
CA VAL A 116 -7.82 -2.50 -12.91
C VAL A 116 -8.57 -2.62 -14.24
N GLN A 117 -8.11 -3.46 -15.16
CA GLN A 117 -8.82 -3.73 -16.41
C GLN A 117 -10.19 -4.37 -16.17
N ARG A 118 -10.28 -5.32 -15.23
CA ARG A 118 -11.55 -5.93 -14.83
C ARG A 118 -12.51 -4.89 -14.23
N ALA A 119 -12.01 -4.05 -13.33
CA ALA A 119 -12.79 -2.99 -12.69
C ALA A 119 -13.30 -1.97 -13.72
N ALA A 120 -12.44 -1.53 -14.65
CA ALA A 120 -12.81 -0.59 -15.71
C ALA A 120 -13.95 -1.11 -16.60
N ARG A 121 -13.99 -2.42 -16.87
CA ARG A 121 -15.09 -3.07 -17.60
C ARG A 121 -16.37 -3.12 -16.78
N GLN A 122 -16.28 -3.46 -15.49
CA GLN A 122 -17.41 -3.49 -14.58
C GLN A 122 -18.06 -2.11 -14.41
N ASP A 123 -17.23 -1.07 -14.37
CA ASP A 123 -17.66 0.32 -14.25
C ASP A 123 -18.16 0.92 -15.58
N GLY A 124 -18.04 0.18 -16.69
CA GLY A 124 -18.45 0.64 -18.02
C GLY A 124 -17.59 1.76 -18.59
N VAL A 125 -16.38 1.96 -18.08
CA VAL A 125 -15.44 2.99 -18.56
C VAL A 125 -14.42 2.47 -19.57
N ALA A 126 -14.32 1.15 -19.75
CA ALA A 126 -13.49 0.50 -20.76
C ALA A 126 -14.17 0.48 -22.14
N CYS A 127 -13.38 0.64 -23.20
CA CYS A 127 -13.89 0.51 -24.58
C CYS A 127 -13.88 -0.94 -25.11
N HIS A 128 -13.16 -1.86 -24.46
CA HIS A 128 -12.99 -3.27 -24.85
C HIS A 128 -12.97 -4.25 -23.68
#